data_AF-W1YKM4-F1
#
_entry.id   AF-W1YKM4-F1
#
_cell.length_a   1.000
_cell.length_b   1.000
_cell.length_c   1.000
_cell.angle_alpha   90.00
_cell.angle_beta   90.00
_cell.angle_gamma   90.00
#
_symmetry.space_group_name_H-M   'P 1'
#
loop_
_entity.id
_entity.type
_entity.pdbx_description
1 polymer ?
#
loop_
_entity_poly.entity_id
_entity_poly.type
_entity_poly.pdbx_seq_one_letter_code
_entity_poly.pdbx_strand_id
1 'polypeptide(L)'
;IVLITHEMHVIREICDRVAVIEGGVILEEGSTIEVFTHPRENTTKEFISSVVSDNLPPEALEHLELHDQWIAGTAPLVRLKFTGQATD
;
A
#
# COMPACT_ATOMS: atom_id res chain seq x y z
N ILE A 1 3.49 -24.85 -1.70
CA ILE A 1 2.18 -24.71 -2.39
C ILE A 1 2.31 -23.56 -3.37
N VAL A 2 1.69 -23.62 -4.55
CA VAL A 2 1.65 -22.50 -5.49
C VAL A 2 0.20 -22.03 -5.60
N LEU A 3 -0.04 -20.77 -5.25
CA LEU A 3 -1.34 -20.12 -5.34
C LEU A 3 -1.26 -19.00 -6.39
N ILE A 4 -2.28 -18.92 -7.25
CA ILE A 4 -2.40 -17.86 -8.25
C ILE A 4 -3.74 -17.18 -8.03
N THR A 5 -3.71 -15.91 -7.66
CA THR A 5 -4.91 -15.08 -7.43
C THR A 5 -4.58 -13.61 -7.64
N HIS A 6 -5.61 -12.81 -7.89
CA HIS A 6 -5.54 -11.34 -7.88
C HIS A 6 -5.96 -10.75 -6.52
N GLU A 7 -6.49 -11.59 -5.62
CA GLU A 7 -6.95 -11.19 -4.30
C GLU A 7 -5.78 -11.01 -3.34
N MET A 8 -5.34 -9.75 -3.18
CA MET A 8 -4.17 -9.40 -2.37
C MET A 8 -4.33 -9.74 -0.88
N HIS A 9 -5.57 -9.75 -0.36
CA HIS A 9 -5.84 -10.15 1.03
C HIS A 9 -5.46 -11.61 1.27
N VAL A 10 -5.80 -12.50 0.33
CA VAL A 10 -5.48 -13.94 0.41
C VAL A 10 -3.97 -14.16 0.35
N ILE A 11 -3.29 -13.41 -0.53
CA ILE A 11 -1.82 -13.47 -0.65
C ILE A 11 -1.16 -13.10 0.68
N ARG A 12 -1.63 -12.04 1.33
CA ARG A 12 -1.11 -11.57 2.62
C ARG A 12 -1.26 -12.60 3.75
N GLU A 13 -2.36 -13.36 3.75
CA GLU A 13 -2.69 -14.29 4.83
C GLU A 13 -2.00 -15.65 4.69
N ILE A 14 -1.78 -16.11 3.45
CA ILE A 14 -1.39 -17.51 3.19
C ILE A 14 0.03 -17.65 2.64
N CYS A 15 0.54 -16.66 1.89
CA CYS A 15 1.79 -16.82 1.16
C CYS A 15 3.01 -16.34 1.96
N ASP A 16 4.11 -17.08 1.87
CA ASP A 16 5.44 -16.65 2.38
C ASP A 16 6.17 -15.74 1.37
N ARG A 17 5.98 -16.01 0.08
CA ARG A 17 6.61 -15.32 -1.05
C ARG A 17 5.57 -15.01 -2.12
N VAL A 18 5.82 -13.92 -2.84
CA VAL A 18 4.91 -13.41 -3.88
C VAL A 18 5.72 -13.09 -5.13
N ALA A 19 5.13 -13.39 -6.28
CA ALA A 19 5.62 -12.93 -7.58
C ALA A 19 4.46 -12.24 -8.30
N VAL A 20 4.71 -11.03 -8.82
CA VAL A 20 3.78 -10.24 -9.62
C VAL A 20 4.14 -10.43 -11.09
N ILE A 21 3.16 -10.84 -11.89
CA ILE A 21 3.33 -11.14 -13.31
C ILE A 21 2.46 -10.21 -14.13
N GLU A 22 3.04 -9.59 -15.15
CA GLU A 22 2.33 -8.79 -16.15
C GLU A 22 2.93 -9.06 -17.53
N GLY A 23 2.12 -9.16 -18.57
CA GLY A 23 2.62 -9.38 -19.94
C GLY A 23 3.42 -10.69 -20.11
N GLY A 24 3.24 -11.67 -19.22
CA GLY A 24 3.98 -12.93 -19.23
C GLY A 24 5.38 -12.88 -18.64
N VAL A 25 5.76 -11.77 -17.98
CA VAL A 25 7.04 -11.63 -17.28
C VAL A 25 6.82 -11.42 -15.78
N ILE A 26 7.74 -11.93 -14.95
CA ILE A 26 7.77 -11.62 -13.53
C ILE A 26 8.36 -10.21 -13.39
N LEU A 27 7.54 -9.26 -12.98
CA LEU A 27 7.95 -7.88 -12.75
C LEU A 27 8.60 -7.71 -11.38
N GLU A 28 8.05 -8.36 -10.36
CA GLU A 28 8.52 -8.24 -8.99
C GLU A 28 8.37 -9.58 -8.26
N GLU A 29 9.37 -9.97 -7.47
CA GLU A 29 9.33 -11.18 -6.64
C GLU A 29 10.05 -10.93 -5.32
N GLY A 30 9.47 -11.39 -4.22
CA GLY A 30 10.05 -11.19 -2.90
C GLY A 30 9.29 -11.92 -1.79
N SER A 31 9.66 -11.64 -0.55
CA SER A 31 8.83 -12.05 0.59
C SER A 31 7.52 -11.27 0.58
N THR A 32 6.45 -11.87 1.10
CA THR A 32 5.14 -11.18 1.19
C THR A 32 5.26 -9.86 1.94
N ILE A 33 6.05 -9.81 3.02
CA ILE A 33 6.29 -8.60 3.80
C ILE A 33 6.98 -7.53 2.95
N GLU A 34 8.05 -7.87 2.25
CA GLU A 34 8.82 -6.93 1.43
C GLU A 34 7.98 -6.35 0.29
N VAL A 35 7.29 -7.21 -0.47
CA VAL A 35 6.45 -6.79 -1.60
C VAL A 35 5.31 -5.89 -1.13
N PHE A 36 4.68 -6.19 0.01
CA PHE A 36 3.56 -5.38 0.53
C PHE A 36 4.01 -4.08 1.21
N THR A 37 5.21 -4.04 1.83
CA THR A 37 5.68 -2.86 2.56
C THR A 37 6.48 -1.90 1.69
N HIS A 38 7.29 -2.45 0.77
CA HIS A 38 8.22 -1.73 -0.09
C HIS A 38 8.08 -2.17 -1.57
N PRO A 39 6.89 -2.05 -2.18
CA PRO A 39 6.68 -2.41 -3.58
C PRO A 39 7.51 -1.53 -4.51
N ARG A 40 8.23 -2.15 -5.45
CA ARG A 40 9.13 -1.47 -6.38
C ARG A 40 8.42 -1.12 -7.67
N GLU A 41 7.65 -2.05 -8.22
CA GLU A 41 6.97 -1.90 -9.49
C GLU A 41 5.64 -1.17 -9.36
N ASN A 42 5.24 -0.46 -10.41
CA ASN A 42 4.01 0.35 -10.40
C ASN A 42 2.77 -0.53 -10.30
N THR A 43 2.71 -1.61 -11.07
CA THR A 43 1.62 -2.58 -11.05
C THR A 43 1.45 -3.18 -9.64
N THR A 44 2.55 -3.51 -8.97
CA THR A 44 2.53 -3.98 -7.57
C THR A 44 1.94 -2.92 -6.62
N LYS A 45 2.31 -1.63 -6.79
CA LYS A 45 1.76 -0.53 -5.97
C LYS A 45 0.26 -0.37 -6.17
N GLU A 46 -0.22 -0.46 -7.41
CA GLU A 46 -1.66 -0.38 -7.75
C GLU A 46 -2.45 -1.54 -7.13
N PHE A 47 -1.90 -2.76 -7.16
CA PHE A 47 -2.52 -3.89 -6.49
C PHE A 47 -2.57 -3.69 -4.98
N ILE A 48 -1.50 -3.18 -4.36
CA ILE A 48 -1.47 -2.96 -2.91
C ILE A 48 -2.38 -1.80 -2.48
N SER A 49 -2.51 -0.74 -3.28
CA SER A 49 -3.43 0.36 -2.95
C SER A 49 -4.90 -0.07 -2.97
N SER A 50 -5.25 -1.12 -3.72
CA SER A 50 -6.60 -1.69 -3.71
C SER A 50 -7.00 -2.34 -2.37
N VAL A 51 -6.02 -2.82 -1.58
CA VAL A 51 -6.23 -3.45 -0.27
C VAL A 51 -5.94 -2.53 0.90
N VAL A 52 -5.16 -1.45 0.69
CA VAL A 52 -4.83 -0.47 1.71
C VAL A 52 -5.63 0.79 1.41
N SER A 53 -6.75 1.02 2.11
CA SER A 53 -7.52 2.25 1.96
C SER A 53 -6.74 3.44 2.51
N ASP A 54 -6.04 4.15 1.63
CA ASP A 54 -5.19 5.30 1.94
C ASP A 54 -5.71 6.63 1.38
N ASN A 55 -6.90 6.61 0.76
CA ASN A 55 -7.57 7.82 0.27
C ASN A 55 -8.43 8.47 1.35
N LEU A 56 -8.32 9.79 1.46
CA LEU A 56 -9.23 10.59 2.28
C LEU A 56 -10.64 10.49 1.68
N PRO A 57 -11.70 10.33 2.50
CA PRO A 57 -13.06 10.39 2.00
C PRO A 57 -13.29 11.69 1.21
N PRO A 58 -13.96 11.66 0.05
CA PRO A 58 -14.22 12.86 -0.72
C PRO A 58 -14.92 13.95 0.09
N GLU A 59 -15.83 13.57 1.00
CA GLU A 59 -16.54 14.54 1.85
C GLU A 59 -15.60 15.27 2.83
N ALA A 60 -14.53 14.62 3.28
CA ALA A 60 -13.54 15.25 4.14
C ALA A 60 -12.73 16.31 3.37
N LEU A 61 -12.44 16.07 2.09
CA LEU A 61 -11.70 17.00 1.24
C LEU A 61 -12.47 18.31 0.99
N GLU A 62 -13.80 18.25 0.91
CA GLU A 62 -14.64 19.45 0.71
C GLU A 62 -14.58 20.43 1.89
N HIS A 63 -14.28 19.93 3.09
CA HIS A 63 -14.26 20.73 4.33
C HIS A 63 -12.84 21.05 4.82
N LEU A 64 -11.80 20.59 4.11
CA LEU A 64 -10.39 20.81 4.48
C LEU A 64 -9.77 21.94 3.66
N GLU A 65 -9.41 23.03 4.33
CA GLU A 65 -8.53 24.04 3.75
C GLU A 65 -7.07 23.59 3.90
N LEU A 66 -6.52 23.03 2.82
CA LEU A 66 -5.12 22.61 2.77
C LEU A 66 -4.24 23.78 2.35
N HIS A 67 -3.15 23.99 3.10
CA HIS A 67 -2.15 25.00 2.82
C HIS A 67 -0.77 24.36 2.73
N ASP A 68 0.01 24.73 1.71
CA ASP A 68 1.39 24.23 1.54
C ASP A 68 2.36 24.77 2.60
N GLN A 69 1.98 25.85 3.29
CA GLN A 69 2.76 26.47 4.37
C GLN A 69 2.03 26.33 5.70
N TRP A 70 2.82 26.17 6.77
CA TRP A 70 2.29 26.16 8.13
C TRP A 70 1.63 27.49 8.47
N ILE A 71 0.40 27.43 8.97
CA ILE A 71 -0.35 28.60 9.45
C ILE A 71 -0.53 28.46 10.97
N ALA A 72 -0.22 29.52 11.71
CA ALA A 72 -0.40 29.52 13.16
C ALA A 72 -1.89 29.31 13.51
N GLY A 73 -2.17 28.28 14.31
CA GLY A 73 -3.54 27.91 14.70
C GLY A 73 -4.17 26.79 13.89
N THR A 74 -3.48 26.22 12.89
CA THR A 74 -3.93 25.03 12.16
C THR A 74 -3.28 23.75 12.67
N ALA A 75 -3.81 22.59 12.24
CA ALA A 75 -3.26 21.27 12.54
C ALA A 75 -2.70 20.62 11.26
N PRO A 76 -1.62 19.82 11.35
CA PRO A 76 -1.06 19.14 10.20
C PRO A 76 -1.91 17.93 9.79
N LEU A 77 -2.06 17.71 8.49
CA LEU A 77 -2.57 16.45 7.95
C LEU A 77 -1.40 15.48 7.76
N VAL A 78 -1.43 14.33 8.45
CA VAL A 78 -0.34 13.34 8.43
C VAL A 78 -0.88 11.99 7.96
N ARG A 79 -0.21 11.39 6.97
CA ARG A 79 -0.45 9.99 6.58
C ARG A 79 0.57 9.10 7.28
N LEU A 80 0.09 8.27 8.21
CA LEU A 80 0.90 7.30 8.91
C LEU A 80 0.91 5.98 8.13
N LYS A 81 2.09 5.52 7.70
CA LYS A 81 2.29 4.20 7.10
C LYS A 81 3.13 3.36 8.06
N PHE A 82 2.60 2.22 8.48
CA PHE A 82 3.32 1.26 9.31
C PHE A 82 3.94 0.19 8.41
N THR A 83 5.27 0.20 8.28
CA THR A 83 6.04 -0.83 7.60
C THR A 83 6.80 -1.61 8.67
N GLY A 84 6.39 -2.86 8.93
CA GLY A 84 6.91 -3.62 10.06
C GLY A 84 8.40 -3.97 9.93
N GLN A 85 9.13 -3.84 11.04
CA GLN A 85 10.40 -4.53 11.30
C GLN A 85 10.44 -5.23 12.68
N ALA A 86 9.56 -4.85 13.61
CA ALA A 86 9.41 -5.49 14.91
C ALA A 86 7.97 -5.35 15.42
N THR A 87 7.44 -6.42 16.02
CA THR A 87 6.31 -6.39 16.96
C THR A 87 6.91 -6.59 18.34
N ASP A 88 7.13 -5.51 19.08
CA ASP A 88 7.30 -5.59 20.53
C ASP A 88 5.92 -5.56 21.20
#